data_AF-A0A7W0H8L4-F1
#
_entry.id   AF-A0A7W0H8L4-F1
#
_cell.length_a   1.000
_cell.length_b   1.000
_cell.length_c   1.000
_cell.angle_alpha   90.00
_cell.angle_beta   90.00
_cell.angle_gamma   90.00
#
_symmetry.space_group_name_H-M   'P 1'
#
loop_
_entity.id
_entity.type
_entity.pdbx_description
1 polymer ?
#
loop_
_entity_poly.entity_id
_entity_poly.type
_entity_poly.pdbx_seq_one_letter_code
_entity_poly.pdbx_strand_id
1 'polypeptide(L)'
;MLAALVLFIFAIGVVKGFAFALGLTTLIDVFVVFFFTKPLVTLLSRTKFFGQGHTWSGLDRRHLGMKPLTRPTVRAHPARGEA
;
A
#
# COMPACT_ATOMS: atom_id res chain seq x y z
N MET A 1 -33.99 -18.43 35.01
CA MET A 1 -32.95 -17.56 35.64
C MET A 1 -31.65 -18.31 35.88
N LEU A 2 -31.66 -19.45 36.59
CA LEU A 2 -30.46 -20.30 36.78
C LEU A 2 -29.78 -20.74 35.47
N ALA A 3 -30.55 -21.20 34.48
CA ALA A 3 -29.99 -21.61 33.18
C ALA A 3 -29.24 -20.47 32.47
N ALA A 4 -29.79 -19.26 32.47
CA ALA A 4 -29.15 -18.10 31.85
C ALA A 4 -27.80 -17.77 32.50
N LEU A 5 -27.71 -17.89 33.84
CA LEU A 5 -26.46 -17.68 34.58
C LEU A 5 -25.39 -18.71 34.21
N VAL A 6 -25.77 -19.99 34.09
CA VAL A 6 -24.87 -21.08 33.74
C VAL A 6 -24.38 -20.96 32.28
N LEU A 7 -25.29 -20.67 31.34
CA LEU A 7 -24.91 -20.43 29.94
C LEU A 7 -23.99 -19.21 29.78
N PHE A 8 -24.18 -18.16 30.58
CA PHE A 8 -23.31 -16.98 30.55
C PHE A 8 -21.85 -17.34 30.88
N ILE A 9 -21.62 -18.11 31.94
CA ILE A 9 -20.27 -18.52 32.34
C ILE A 9 -19.63 -19.44 31.30
N PHE A 10 -20.36 -20.43 30.78
CA PHE A 10 -19.85 -21.35 29.76
C PHE A 10 -19.58 -20.67 28.42
N ALA A 11 -20.44 -19.74 28.00
CA ALA A 11 -20.28 -18.99 26.76
C ALA A 11 -19.01 -18.12 26.78
N ILE A 12 -18.69 -17.51 27.92
CA ILE A 12 -17.51 -16.63 28.05
C ILE A 12 -16.20 -17.42 27.98
N GLY A 13 -16.17 -18.69 28.40
CA GLY A 13 -14.96 -19.52 28.38
C GLY A 13 -14.39 -19.70 26.97
N VAL A 14 -15.24 -20.09 26.01
CA VAL A 14 -14.84 -20.30 24.61
C VAL A 14 -14.44 -18.99 23.93
N VAL A 15 -15.17 -17.90 24.20
CA VAL A 15 -14.92 -16.59 23.58
C VAL A 15 -13.60 -15.98 24.05
N LYS A 16 -13.23 -16.18 25.32
CA LYS A 16 -11.93 -15.72 25.86
C LYS A 16 -10.74 -16.44 25.19
N GLY A 17 -10.85 -17.75 24.95
CA GLY A 17 -9.82 -18.51 24.25
C GLY A 17 -9.64 -18.07 22.80
N PHE A 18 -10.76 -17.79 22.10
CA PHE A 18 -10.73 -17.29 20.73
C PHE A 18 -10.09 -15.90 20.63
N ALA A 19 -10.49 -14.98 21.52
CA ALA A 19 -9.93 -13.64 21.55
C ALA A 19 -8.42 -13.64 21.85
N PHE A 20 -7.95 -14.54 22.72
CA PHE A 20 -6.52 -14.69 23.00
C PHE A 20 -5.74 -15.17 21.76
N ALA A 21 -6.24 -16.19 21.06
CA ALA A 21 -5.58 -16.70 19.85
C ALA A 21 -5.54 -15.65 18.73
N LEU A 22 -6.67 -14.95 18.48
CA LEU A 22 -6.74 -13.86 17.51
C LEU A 22 -5.82 -12.70 17.89
N GLY A 23 -5.81 -12.30 19.15
CA GLY A 23 -4.93 -11.24 19.64
C GLY A 23 -3.45 -11.61 19.52
N LEU A 24 -3.09 -12.84 19.90
CA LEU A 24 -1.72 -13.34 19.81
C LEU A 24 -1.23 -13.40 18.36
N THR A 25 -2.02 -13.97 17.44
CA THR A 25 -1.62 -14.01 16.02
C THR A 25 -1.60 -12.63 15.40
N THR A 26 -2.46 -11.70 15.84
CA THR A 26 -2.44 -10.31 15.35
C THR A 26 -1.18 -9.60 15.81
N LEU A 27 -0.80 -9.77 17.08
CA LEU A 27 0.44 -9.19 17.62
C LEU A 27 1.67 -9.76 16.89
N ILE A 28 1.70 -11.07 16.68
CA ILE A 28 2.73 -11.74 15.91
C ILE A 28 2.74 -11.26 14.46
N ASP A 29 1.57 -11.14 13.81
CA ASP A 29 1.45 -10.68 12.43
C ASP A 29 2.01 -9.26 12.26
N VAL A 30 1.69 -8.33 13.17
CA VAL A 30 2.30 -7.00 13.17
C VAL A 30 3.82 -7.10 13.27
N PHE A 31 4.36 -7.92 14.18
CA PHE A 31 5.80 -8.10 14.29
C PHE A 31 6.41 -8.64 12.98
N VAL A 32 5.83 -9.71 12.43
CA VAL A 32 6.28 -10.33 11.18
C VAL A 32 6.14 -9.37 10.00
N VAL A 33 5.08 -8.59 9.89
CA VAL A 33 4.88 -7.63 8.79
C VAL A 33 5.95 -6.54 8.79
N PHE A 34 6.34 -6.06 9.97
CA PHE A 34 7.40 -5.04 10.06
C PHE A 34 8.78 -5.62 9.77
N PHE A 35 9.09 -6.81 10.30
CA PHE A 35 10.43 -7.42 10.19
C PHE A 35 10.64 -8.28 8.94
N PHE A 36 9.58 -8.81 8.35
CA PHE A 36 9.63 -9.62 7.13
C PHE A 36 8.94 -8.90 5.98
N THR A 37 7.66 -8.54 6.08
CA THR A 37 6.91 -8.03 4.92
C THR A 37 7.53 -6.75 4.35
N LYS A 38 7.88 -5.75 5.17
CA LYS A 38 8.53 -4.52 4.68
C LYS A 38 9.92 -4.75 4.05
N PRO A 39 10.87 -5.47 4.69
CA PRO A 39 12.17 -5.73 4.05
C PRO A 39 12.08 -6.69 2.87
N LEU A 40 11.17 -7.67 2.91
CA LEU A 40 10.92 -8.57 1.78
C LEU A 40 10.35 -7.79 0.59
N VAL A 41 9.38 -6.90 0.81
CA VAL A 41 8.83 -6.00 -0.23
C VAL A 41 9.88 -5.00 -0.70
N THR A 42 10.75 -4.48 0.17
CA THR A 42 11.86 -3.61 -0.23
C THR A 42 12.89 -4.35 -1.09
N LEU A 43 13.17 -5.61 -0.76
CA LEU A 43 14.06 -6.48 -1.54
C LEU A 43 13.41 -6.84 -2.89
N LEU A 44 12.15 -7.27 -2.90
CA LEU A 44 11.36 -7.47 -4.12
C LEU A 44 11.27 -6.18 -4.96
N SER A 45 11.17 -5.02 -4.32
CA SER A 45 11.13 -3.73 -5.01
C SER A 45 12.48 -3.36 -5.62
N ARG A 46 13.59 -3.78 -5.02
CA ARG A 46 14.95 -3.61 -5.58
C ARG A 46 15.23 -4.61 -6.71
N THR A 47 14.62 -5.79 -6.68
CA THR A 47 14.75 -6.80 -7.75
C THR A 47 13.92 -6.41 -8.97
N LYS A 48 14.50 -5.64 -9.91
CA LYS A 48 14.18 -5.44 -11.36
C LYS A 48 12.71 -5.29 -11.85
N PHE A 49 11.67 -5.47 -11.05
CA PHE A 49 10.25 -5.50 -11.47
C PHE A 49 9.48 -4.24 -11.01
N PHE A 50 9.81 -3.67 -9.84
CA PHE A 50 9.20 -2.43 -9.32
C PHE A 50 10.16 -1.22 -9.24
N GLY A 51 11.48 -1.42 -9.17
CA GLY A 51 12.48 -0.34 -9.16
C GLY A 51 12.82 0.28 -10.53
N GLN A 52 12.30 -0.28 -11.64
CA GLN A 52 12.63 0.13 -13.02
C GLN A 52 11.41 0.62 -13.84
N GLY A 53 10.22 0.73 -13.25
CA GLY A 53 9.05 1.28 -13.96
C GLY A 53 8.59 0.43 -15.15
N HIS A 54 8.18 -0.82 -14.90
CA HIS A 54 7.57 -1.65 -15.94
C HIS A 54 6.04 -1.56 -15.91
N THR A 55 5.41 -1.68 -17.07
CA THR A 55 3.98 -1.44 -17.38
C THR A 55 2.99 -2.24 -16.52
N TRP A 56 3.43 -3.28 -15.82
CA TRP A 56 2.62 -4.10 -14.90
C TRP A 56 2.73 -3.69 -13.42
N SER A 57 3.62 -2.75 -13.06
CA SER A 57 3.78 -2.22 -11.69
C SER A 57 2.71 -1.19 -11.29
N GLY A 58 1.95 -0.66 -12.25
CA GLY A 58 0.93 0.38 -11.99
C GLY A 58 1.48 1.78 -11.65
N LEU A 59 2.80 1.93 -11.46
CA LEU A 59 3.51 3.21 -11.30
C LEU A 59 4.06 3.75 -12.64
N ASP A 60 3.33 3.52 -13.74
CA ASP A 60 3.70 4.13 -15.01
C ASP A 60 3.46 5.65 -14.93
N ARG A 61 4.55 6.43 -14.97
CA ARG A 61 4.48 7.91 -15.04
C ARG A 61 3.65 8.39 -16.23
N ARG A 62 3.45 7.55 -17.26
CA ARG A 62 2.59 7.85 -18.42
C ARG A 62 1.10 7.86 -18.08
N HIS A 63 0.65 7.09 -17.09
CA HIS A 63 -0.75 7.09 -16.62
C HIS A 63 -0.97 8.06 -15.45
N LEU A 64 0.08 8.44 -14.71
CA LEU A 64 0.04 9.41 -13.62
C LEU A 64 -0.14 10.88 -14.06
N GLY A 65 -0.40 11.14 -15.35
CA GLY A 65 -0.82 12.48 -15.81
C GLY A 65 0.19 13.61 -15.60
N MET A 66 1.47 13.29 -15.35
CA MET A 66 2.52 14.30 -15.33
C MET A 66 2.78 14.77 -16.75
N LYS A 67 1.99 15.76 -17.19
CA LYS A 67 2.31 16.57 -18.37
C LYS A 67 3.74 17.08 -18.18
N PRO A 68 4.70 16.72 -19.06
CA PRO A 68 5.92 17.49 -19.16
C PRO A 68 5.46 18.92 -19.35
N LEU A 69 5.90 19.82 -18.48
CA LEU A 69 5.74 21.25 -18.71
C LEU A 69 6.60 21.57 -19.93
N THR A 70 6.09 21.27 -21.12
CA THR A 70 6.64 21.68 -22.39
C THR A 70 6.52 23.19 -22.38
N ARG A 71 7.62 23.83 -21.95
CA ARG A 71 7.83 25.27 -22.02
C ARG A 71 7.48 25.70 -23.43
N PRO A 72 6.45 26.53 -23.65
CA PRO A 72 6.19 27.07 -24.97
C PRO A 72 7.39 27.93 -25.33
N THR A 73 8.19 27.47 -26.28
CA THR A 73 9.12 28.30 -27.00
C THR A 73 8.26 29.31 -27.76
N VAL A 74 8.08 30.48 -27.15
CA VAL A 74 7.55 31.67 -27.82
C VAL A 74 8.41 31.85 -29.07
N ARG A 75 7.86 31.48 -30.23
CA ARG A 75 8.47 31.77 -31.53
C ARG A 75 8.59 33.28 -31.59
N ALA A 76 9.82 33.77 -31.53
CA ALA A 76 10.14 35.09 -32.01
C ALA A 76 9.61 35.19 -33.45
N HIS A 77 8.64 36.05 -33.67
CA HIS A 77 8.14 36.40 -34.99
C HIS A 77 9.12 37.42 -35.57
N PRO A 78 9.98 37.08 -36.55
CA PRO A 78 10.72 38.10 -37.27
C PRO A 78 9.73 38.67 -38.27
N ALA A 79 9.09 39.78 -37.92
CA ALA A 79 8.37 40.61 -38.88
C ALA A 79 9.42 41.19 -39.84
N ARG A 80 9.60 40.39 -40.90
CA ARG A 80 10.14 40.69 -42.22
C ARG A 80 10.05 42.17 -42.55
N GLY A 81 11.20 42.76 -42.89
CA GLY A 81 11.30 44.10 -43.39
C GLY A 81 10.47 44.31 -44.66
N GLU A 82 9.72 45.39 -44.65
CA GLU A 82 9.18 46.17 -45.77
C GLU A 82 9.16 47.62 -45.23
N ALA A 83 9.57 48.68 -45.89
CA ALA A 83 10.18 48.97 -47.19
C ALA A 83 10.87 50.34 -47.04
#